data_AF-A0A821SAA4-F1
#
_entry.id   AF-A0A821SAA4-F1
#
_cell.length_a   1.000
_cell.length_b   1.000
_cell.length_c   1.000
_cell.angle_alpha   90.00
_cell.angle_beta   90.00
_cell.angle_gamma   90.00
#
_symmetry.space_group_name_H-M   'P 1'
#
loop_
_entity.id
_entity.type
_entity.pdbx_description
1 polymer ?
#
loop_
_entity_poly.entity_id
_entity_poly.type
_entity_poly.pdbx_seq_one_letter_code
_entity_poly.pdbx_strand_id
1 'polypeptide(L)'
;MNEQFFLRCDGISDINALPQLSEKTFRETFTEDFSIAYPENDLDTYFHSSASPESFAKKLTDSKRAIWVMQDKRNGELVAYVIAGPCDGISHPDVDSNQDGQIKALFI
;
A
#
# COMPACT_ATOMS: atom_id res chain seq x y z
N MET A 1 -3.83 16.35 -24.18
CA MET A 1 -3.82 16.26 -22.70
C MET A 1 -2.50 15.60 -22.34
N ASN A 2 -1.54 16.33 -21.75
CA ASN A 2 -0.34 15.68 -21.22
C ASN A 2 -0.74 15.06 -19.88
N GLU A 3 -0.87 13.74 -19.83
CA GLU A 3 -1.15 13.04 -18.58
C GLU A 3 0.06 13.18 -17.65
N GLN A 4 -0.09 13.96 -16.57
CA GLN A 4 0.95 14.23 -15.57
C GLN A 4 1.34 12.98 -14.80
N PHE A 5 0.39 12.06 -14.60
CA PHE A 5 0.59 10.84 -13.84
C PHE A 5 0.54 9.62 -14.76
N PHE A 6 1.19 8.53 -14.35
CA PHE A 6 0.97 7.23 -14.97
C PHE A 6 0.95 6.12 -13.92
N LEU A 7 0.09 5.13 -14.15
CA LEU A 7 0.00 3.93 -13.34
C LEU A 7 0.89 2.85 -13.96
N ARG A 8 1.66 2.15 -13.12
CA ARG A 8 2.43 0.97 -13.53
C ARG A 8 2.41 -0.09 -12.45
N CYS A 9 2.72 -1.33 -12.82
CA CYS A 9 3.06 -2.33 -11.82
C CYS A 9 4.28 -1.87 -11.01
N ASP A 10 4.30 -2.31 -9.76
CA ASP A 10 5.46 -2.16 -8.91
C ASP A 10 6.70 -2.87 -9.48
N GLY A 11 7.86 -2.44 -9.01
CA GLY A 11 9.11 -3.16 -9.23
C GLY A 11 10.01 -3.05 -8.01
N ILE A 12 11.09 -3.84 -8.01
CA ILE A 12 12.07 -3.84 -6.91
C ILE A 12 12.69 -2.46 -6.64
N SER A 13 12.69 -1.56 -7.63
CA SER A 13 13.11 -0.16 -7.47
C SER A 13 12.24 0.63 -6.49
N ASP A 14 11.02 0.19 -6.22
CA ASP A 14 10.07 0.89 -5.34
C ASP A 14 10.21 0.48 -3.87
N ILE A 15 11.14 -0.42 -3.54
CA ILE A 15 11.30 -1.02 -2.20
C ILE A 15 11.48 0.01 -1.08
N ASN A 16 12.01 1.19 -1.39
CA ASN A 16 12.19 2.28 -0.42
C ASN A 16 11.06 3.32 -0.50
N ALA A 17 10.60 3.66 -1.71
CA ALA A 17 9.62 4.73 -1.90
C ALA A 17 8.20 4.32 -1.49
N LEU A 18 7.82 3.06 -1.72
CA LEU A 18 6.49 2.58 -1.45
C LEU A 18 6.14 2.48 0.05
N PRO A 19 7.02 1.96 0.94
CA PRO A 19 6.77 2.00 2.39
C PRO A 19 6.63 3.42 2.93
N GLN A 20 7.48 4.35 2.47
CA GLN A 20 7.43 5.75 2.87
C GLN A 20 6.13 6.41 2.43
N LEU A 21 5.70 6.17 1.18
CA LEU A 21 4.41 6.63 0.69
C LEU A 21 3.26 6.04 1.53
N SER A 22 3.31 4.74 1.83
CA SER A 22 2.29 4.07 2.65
C SER A 22 2.16 4.67 4.05
N GLU A 23 3.27 4.99 4.71
CA GLU A 23 3.25 5.64 6.02
C GLU A 23 2.69 7.05 5.93
N LYS A 24 3.21 7.84 4.99
CA LYS A 24 2.78 9.22 4.76
C LYS A 24 1.26 9.29 4.52
N THR A 25 0.75 8.54 3.55
CA THR A 25 -0.67 8.58 3.18
C THR A 25 -1.57 8.10 4.32
N PHE A 26 -1.12 7.13 5.13
CA PHE A 26 -1.86 6.67 6.28
C PHE A 26 -1.95 7.75 7.37
N ARG A 27 -0.83 8.39 7.70
CA ARG A 27 -0.80 9.46 8.71
C ARG A 27 -1.65 10.65 8.27
N GLU A 28 -1.46 11.14 7.05
CA GLU A 28 -2.26 12.23 6.47
C GLU A 28 -3.77 11.90 6.51
N THR A 29 -4.17 10.73 6.02
CA THR A 29 -5.60 10.36 5.94
C THR A 29 -6.22 10.13 7.32
N PHE A 30 -5.60 9.27 8.14
CA PHE A 30 -6.26 8.76 9.34
C PHE A 30 -5.95 9.58 10.59
N THR A 31 -4.71 10.07 10.75
CA THR A 31 -4.32 10.81 11.96
C THR A 31 -4.56 12.30 11.82
N GLU A 32 -4.40 12.88 10.63
CA GLU A 32 -4.62 14.30 10.39
C GLU A 32 -6.06 14.57 9.95
N ASP A 33 -6.44 14.14 8.74
CA ASP A 33 -7.73 14.47 8.13
C ASP A 33 -8.92 13.89 8.90
N PHE A 34 -8.84 12.62 9.29
CA PHE A 34 -9.90 11.97 10.08
C PHE A 34 -9.71 12.12 11.59
N SER A 35 -8.57 12.66 12.05
CA SER A 35 -8.26 12.88 13.47
C SER A 35 -8.48 11.63 14.35
N ILE A 36 -8.19 10.43 13.82
CA ILE A 36 -8.30 9.17 14.57
C ILE A 36 -7.15 9.11 15.57
N ALA A 37 -7.50 9.03 16.85
CA ALA A 37 -6.54 8.99 17.94
C ALA A 37 -5.89 7.61 18.08
N TYR A 38 -4.85 7.36 17.28
CA TYR A 38 -3.93 6.26 17.49
C TYR A 38 -2.81 6.67 18.47
N PRO A 39 -2.43 5.83 19.45
CA PRO A 39 -1.22 6.06 20.22
C PRO A 39 0.01 6.03 19.30
N GLU A 40 0.93 7.01 19.44
CA GLU A 40 2.14 7.06 18.60
C GLU A 40 2.96 5.77 18.65
N ASN A 41 3.06 5.14 19.82
CA ASN A 41 3.77 3.88 19.97
C ASN A 41 3.16 2.73 19.15
N ASP A 42 1.83 2.75 18.93
CA ASP A 42 1.15 1.74 18.13
C ASP A 42 1.40 1.99 16.64
N LEU A 43 1.41 3.26 16.21
CA LEU A 43 1.79 3.65 14.86
C LEU A 43 3.24 3.26 14.56
N ASP A 44 4.16 3.59 15.46
CA ASP A 44 5.56 3.24 15.33
C ASP A 44 5.73 1.72 15.27
N THR A 45 5.06 0.97 16.15
CA THR A 45 5.09 -0.49 16.12
C THR A 45 4.56 -1.03 14.79
N TYR A 46 3.48 -0.46 14.27
CA TYR A 46 2.89 -0.86 12.99
C TYR A 46 3.84 -0.62 11.81
N PHE A 47 4.43 0.57 11.70
CA PHE A 47 5.34 0.93 10.60
C PHE A 47 6.72 0.26 10.71
N HIS A 48 7.17 -0.10 11.92
CA HIS A 48 8.38 -0.92 12.09
C HIS A 48 8.13 -2.43 11.91
N SER A 49 6.88 -2.88 11.77
CA SER A 49 6.55 -4.31 11.62
C SER A 49 5.71 -4.58 10.36
N SER A 50 4.40 -4.40 10.46
CA SER A 50 3.42 -4.80 9.45
C SER A 50 3.51 -3.97 8.17
N ALA A 51 3.92 -2.71 8.27
CA ALA A 51 4.14 -1.79 7.16
C ALA A 51 5.62 -1.43 6.97
N SER A 52 6.56 -2.26 7.44
CA SER A 52 8.00 -2.02 7.32
C SER A 52 8.52 -2.20 5.88
N PRO A 53 9.72 -1.67 5.55
CA PRO A 53 10.40 -1.94 4.29
C PRO A 53 10.55 -3.43 3.97
N GLU A 54 10.89 -4.26 4.97
CA GLU A 54 11.00 -5.71 4.82
C GLU A 54 9.64 -6.36 4.55
N SER A 55 8.58 -5.85 5.17
CA SER A 55 7.21 -6.29 4.88
C SER A 55 6.82 -5.98 3.44
N PHE A 56 7.13 -4.78 2.94
CA PHE A 56 6.90 -4.42 1.55
C PHE A 56 7.77 -5.24 0.59
N ALA A 57 9.04 -5.51 0.90
CA ALA A 57 9.90 -6.38 0.09
C ALA A 57 9.28 -7.78 -0.10
N LYS A 58 8.67 -8.34 0.95
CA LYS A 58 7.91 -9.59 0.86
C LYS A 58 6.68 -9.46 -0.04
N LYS A 59 5.94 -8.33 0.05
CA LYS A 59 4.77 -8.09 -0.81
C LYS A 59 5.15 -7.94 -2.28
N LEU A 60 6.22 -7.21 -2.59
CA LEU A 60 6.75 -6.98 -3.95
C LEU A 60 7.25 -8.29 -4.62
N THR A 61 7.60 -9.30 -3.81
CA THR A 61 8.08 -10.61 -4.30
C THR A 61 7.03 -11.72 -4.22
N ASP A 62 5.86 -11.44 -3.65
CA ASP A 62 4.77 -12.39 -3.55
C ASP A 62 3.99 -12.44 -4.86
N SER A 63 4.18 -13.52 -5.62
CA SER A 63 3.47 -13.77 -6.89
C SER A 63 1.94 -13.78 -6.80
N LYS A 64 1.35 -13.91 -5.60
CA LYS A 64 -0.10 -13.84 -5.39
C LYS A 64 -0.60 -12.42 -5.19
N ARG A 65 0.29 -11.45 -5.02
CA ARG A 65 -0.05 -10.03 -4.82
C ARG A 65 0.31 -9.25 -6.06
N ALA A 66 -0.49 -8.23 -6.32
CA ALA A 66 -0.23 -7.27 -7.37
C ALA A 66 -0.26 -5.88 -6.73
N ILE A 67 0.80 -5.11 -6.98
CA ILE A 67 0.89 -3.73 -6.51
C ILE A 67 0.98 -2.86 -7.75
N TRP A 68 0.19 -1.79 -7.76
CA TRP A 68 0.33 -0.74 -8.76
C TRP A 68 0.65 0.56 -8.06
N VAL A 69 1.54 1.33 -8.66
CA VAL A 69 1.96 2.63 -8.18
C VAL A 69 1.68 3.68 -9.24
N MET A 70 1.21 4.84 -8.81
CA MET A 70 1.08 6.02 -9.66
C MET A 70 2.29 6.91 -9.45
N GLN A 71 2.91 7.33 -10.55
CA GLN A 71 4.11 8.16 -10.54
C GLN A 71 3.85 9.48 -11.27
N ASP A 72 4.29 10.60 -10.68
CA ASP A 72 4.30 11.91 -11.36
C ASP A 72 5.47 11.96 -12.36
N LYS A 73 5.16 12.22 -13.64
CA LYS A 73 6.14 12.28 -14.72
C LYS A 73 7.11 13.47 -14.61
N ARG A 74 6.76 14.50 -13.83
CA ARG A 74 7.57 15.72 -13.71
C ARG A 74 8.76 15.53 -12.80
N ASN A 75 8.57 14.84 -11.67
CA ASN A 75 9.60 14.65 -10.65
C ASN A 75 9.95 13.16 -10.39
N GLY A 76 9.17 12.22 -10.92
CA GLY A 76 9.38 10.79 -10.72
C GLY A 76 8.92 10.27 -9.36
N GLU A 77 8.20 11.06 -8.56
CA GLU A 77 7.73 10.63 -7.24
C GLU A 77 6.52 9.71 -7.34
N LEU A 78 6.45 8.72 -6.45
CA LEU A 78 5.24 7.93 -6.25
C LEU A 78 4.23 8.77 -5.48
N VAL A 79 3.00 8.83 -5.98
CA VAL A 79 1.94 9.68 -5.43
C VAL A 79 0.72 8.90 -4.97
N ALA A 80 0.51 7.69 -5.48
CA ALA A 80 -0.59 6.80 -5.09
C ALA A 80 -0.17 5.35 -5.24
N TYR A 81 -0.89 4.45 -4.58
CA TYR A 81 -0.68 3.01 -4.75
C TYR A 81 -1.96 2.21 -4.46
N VAL A 82 -2.00 1.02 -5.02
CA VAL A 82 -3.02 0.01 -4.75
C VAL A 82 -2.37 -1.35 -4.56
N ILE A 83 -2.83 -2.09 -3.56
CA ILE A 83 -2.38 -3.47 -3.29
C ILE A 83 -3.59 -4.38 -3.43
N ALA A 84 -3.52 -5.32 -4.36
CA ALA A 84 -4.47 -6.41 -4.47
C ALA A 84 -3.81 -7.76 -4.14
N GLY A 85 -4.63 -8.72 -3.72
CA GLY A 85 -4.18 -10.08 -3.44
C GLY A 85 -5.35 -10.97 -3.03
N PRO A 86 -5.09 -12.20 -2.58
CA PRO A 86 -6.13 -13.13 -2.16
C PRO A 86 -6.92 -12.57 -0.98
N CYS A 87 -8.16 -13.03 -0.82
CA CYS A 87 -8.96 -12.83 0.38
C CYS A 87 -8.42 -13.69 1.56
N ASP A 88 -7.15 -13.52 1.91
CA ASP A 88 -6.52 -14.17 3.06
C ASP A 88 -6.88 -13.46 4.37
N GLY A 89 -7.27 -14.24 5.38
CA GLY A 89 -7.63 -13.72 6.71
C GLY A 89 -9.02 -13.07 6.81
N ILE A 90 -9.85 -13.17 5.77
CA ILE A 90 -11.27 -12.77 5.83
C ILE A 90 -12.11 -13.96 6.29
N SER A 91 -12.80 -13.82 7.43
CA SER A 91 -13.72 -14.83 7.97
C SER A 91 -15.16 -14.60 7.49
N HIS A 92 -15.38 -14.54 6.17
CA HIS A 92 -16.71 -14.38 5.59
C HIS A 92 -17.16 -15.70 4.95
N PRO A 93 -18.40 -16.17 5.19
CA PRO A 93 -18.85 -17.50 4.75
C PRO A 93 -18.87 -17.68 3.23
N ASP A 94 -19.05 -16.61 2.47
CA ASP A 94 -19.11 -16.64 1.00
C ASP A 94 -17.76 -16.42 0.31
N VAL A 95 -16.66 -16.22 1.06
CA VAL A 95 -15.33 -16.00 0.49
C VAL A 95 -14.63 -17.32 0.26
N ASP A 96 -14.20 -17.57 -0.97
CA ASP A 96 -13.23 -18.61 -1.30
C ASP A 96 -11.83 -17.98 -1.41
N SER A 97 -11.01 -18.11 -0.37
CA SER A 97 -9.65 -17.55 -0.34
C SER A 97 -8.71 -18.08 -1.45
N ASN A 98 -9.09 -19.14 -2.19
CA ASN A 98 -8.32 -19.63 -3.33
C ASN A 98 -8.74 -19.04 -4.67
N GLN A 99 -9.94 -18.45 -4.76
CA GLN A 99 -10.51 -17.91 -6.01
C GLN A 99 -10.75 -16.40 -5.92
N ASP A 100 -11.11 -15.91 -4.75
CA ASP A 100 -11.47 -14.52 -4.54
C ASP A 100 -10.24 -13.64 -4.23
N GLY A 101 -10.27 -12.44 -4.78
CA GLY A 101 -9.29 -11.39 -4.53
C GLY A 101 -9.92 -10.18 -3.84
N GLN A 102 -9.08 -9.42 -3.15
CA GLN A 102 -9.44 -8.15 -2.51
C GLN A 102 -8.45 -7.05 -2.88
N ILE A 103 -8.94 -5.82 -2.90
CA ILE A 103 -8.09 -4.63 -2.74
C ILE A 103 -7.84 -4.48 -1.23
N LYS A 104 -6.58 -4.68 -0.83
CA LYS A 104 -6.13 -4.58 0.57
C LYS A 104 -5.87 -3.15 1.01
N ALA A 105 -5.41 -2.32 0.08
CA ALA A 105 -5.13 -0.91 0.31
C ALA A 105 -5.26 -0.15 -1.01
N LEU A 106 -5.82 1.06 -0.94
CA LEU A 106 -5.88 2.02 -2.02
C LEU A 106 -5.76 3.42 -1.41
N PHE A 107 -4.69 4.14 -1.77
CA PHE A 107 -4.46 5.53 -1.40
C PHE A 107 -4.20 6.32 -2.68
N ILE A 108 -4.89 7.46 -2.85
CA ILE A 108 -4.90 8.30 -4.06
C ILE A 108 -4.67 9.75 -3.68
#